data_AF-G1LKK4-F1
#
_entry.id   AF-G1LKK4-F1
#
_cell.length_a   1.000
_cell.length_b   1.000
_cell.length_c   1.000
_cell.angle_alpha   90.00
_cell.angle_beta   90.00
_cell.angle_gamma   90.00
#
_symmetry.space_group_name_H-M   'P 1'
#
loop_
_entity.id
_entity.type
_entity.pdbx_description
1 polymer ?
#
loop_
_entity_poly.entity_id
_entity_poly.type
_entity_poly.pdbx_seq_one_letter_code
_entity_poly.pdbx_strand_id
1 'polypeptide(L)'
;GEELKGGRLRLLAGQKGGGRGRGRGGGDSRDRGGSGQRRGGVGKNKNRRRKCVNIVSVEPHRHEGVFIYRGAEDALVTLNMVPGHSVYGERRVTVTEGGVKQEYRTWNPFRSKLAAAILGGVDQIHIKPKSKVLYLGAASGTTVSHVSDIIGPDGLVYAVEFSHRAGRDLVNVAKKRTNIIPVLEDARHPLKYRMLIGMVDVIFADVAQPDQSRIVALNAHTFLRNGGHFLISIKANCIDSTASAEAVFASEVRKLQQENLKPQEQLTLEPYERDHAVVVGVYRPIPKSGSK
;
A
#
# COMPACT_ATOMS: atom_id res chain seq x y z
N GLY A 1 -37.86 59.71 16.04
CA GLY A 1 -38.23 58.78 17.12
C GLY A 1 -37.03 57.90 17.34
N GLU A 2 -36.15 58.32 18.24
CA GLU A 2 -36.15 57.90 19.66
C GLU A 2 -35.41 56.55 19.78
N GLU A 3 -34.14 56.48 20.20
CA GLU A 3 -33.66 56.58 21.61
C GLU A 3 -34.46 55.63 22.53
N LEU A 4 -33.90 54.73 23.34
CA LEU A 4 -32.83 54.85 24.36
C LEU A 4 -32.86 53.49 25.12
N LYS A 5 -31.75 52.83 25.45
CA LYS A 5 -31.07 52.76 26.78
C LYS A 5 -30.54 51.31 26.89
N GLY A 6 -29.34 50.99 27.38
CA GLY A 6 -28.48 51.66 28.34
C GLY A 6 -28.21 50.67 29.49
N GLY A 7 -26.94 50.46 29.87
CA GLY A 7 -26.63 49.66 31.08
C GLY A 7 -25.19 49.17 31.23
N ARG A 8 -24.27 50.06 31.63
CA ARG A 8 -22.91 49.79 32.16
C ARG A 8 -22.96 49.17 33.57
N LEU A 9 -21.92 48.40 33.96
CA LEU A 9 -20.98 48.66 35.09
C LEU A 9 -19.98 47.47 35.22
N ARG A 10 -18.65 47.67 35.06
CA ARG A 10 -17.58 47.97 36.06
C ARG A 10 -17.12 46.75 36.90
N LEU A 11 -15.85 46.33 36.80
CA LEU A 11 -14.64 46.77 37.56
C LEU A 11 -14.72 46.30 39.04
N LEU A 12 -13.81 45.50 39.62
CA LEU A 12 -12.40 45.76 39.92
C LEU A 12 -11.72 44.59 40.67
N ALA A 13 -10.38 44.50 40.52
CA ALA A 13 -9.31 44.21 41.51
C ALA A 13 -9.40 42.95 42.41
N GLY A 14 -8.32 42.27 42.81
CA GLY A 14 -6.86 42.45 42.81
C GLY A 14 -6.28 41.13 43.40
N GLN A 15 -5.07 40.95 43.93
CA GLN A 15 -3.81 41.64 44.04
C GLN A 15 -2.84 40.61 44.72
N LYS A 16 -1.57 40.55 44.27
CA LYS A 16 -0.30 40.24 45.00
C LYS A 16 -0.06 38.92 45.78
N GLY A 17 1.21 38.49 45.64
CA GLY A 17 2.05 37.81 46.65
C GLY A 17 2.80 36.62 46.01
N GLY A 18 4.12 36.51 45.89
CA GLY A 18 5.25 37.09 46.63
C GLY A 18 6.11 35.93 47.17
N GLY A 19 7.41 35.86 46.83
CA GLY A 19 8.33 34.94 47.52
C GLY A 19 9.52 34.42 46.70
N ARG A 20 10.62 35.18 46.69
CA ARG A 20 11.98 34.72 46.36
C ARG A 20 12.61 34.08 47.60
N GLY A 21 13.39 33.02 47.42
CA GLY A 21 14.31 32.48 48.45
C GLY A 21 15.62 31.97 47.82
N ARG A 22 16.74 32.60 48.19
CA ARG A 22 18.13 32.22 47.92
C ARG A 22 18.77 31.67 49.21
N GLY A 23 19.79 30.81 49.08
CA GLY A 23 20.76 30.41 50.12
C GLY A 23 21.19 28.96 49.88
N ARG A 24 22.41 28.56 49.47
CA ARG A 24 23.82 28.93 49.68
C ARG A 24 24.41 28.45 51.02
N GLY A 25 25.41 27.55 50.91
CA GLY A 25 26.38 27.14 51.95
C GLY A 25 25.80 26.15 52.97
N GLY A 26 26.50 25.14 53.47
CA GLY A 26 27.92 24.78 53.53
C GLY A 26 28.07 23.82 54.73
N GLY A 27 29.04 22.91 54.72
CA GLY A 27 29.26 22.05 55.89
C GLY A 27 30.10 20.80 55.62
N ASP A 28 31.40 20.96 55.86
CA ASP A 28 32.41 20.02 56.39
C ASP A 28 31.97 18.57 56.69
N SER A 29 32.68 17.56 56.18
CA SER A 29 33.98 17.02 56.66
C SER A 29 33.89 16.15 57.91
N ARG A 30 34.40 14.92 57.75
CA ARG A 30 34.95 14.01 58.79
C ARG A 30 33.89 13.41 59.72
N ASP A 31 33.94 12.16 60.14
CA ASP A 31 35.07 11.27 60.35
C ASP A 31 34.54 9.85 60.65
N ARG A 32 35.43 8.86 60.47
CA ARG A 32 35.55 7.62 61.26
C ARG A 32 34.44 6.56 61.24
N GLY A 33 34.82 5.44 60.61
CA GLY A 33 35.18 4.24 61.37
C GLY A 33 34.05 3.24 61.64
N GLY A 34 34.19 2.04 61.09
CA GLY A 34 33.31 0.92 61.41
C GLY A 34 33.60 -0.32 60.59
N SER A 35 34.61 -1.07 61.01
CA SER A 35 34.90 -2.45 60.61
C SER A 35 33.69 -3.37 60.76
N GLY A 36 33.39 -4.21 59.75
CA GLY A 36 32.36 -5.25 59.90
C GLY A 36 32.11 -6.10 58.65
N GLN A 37 32.86 -7.19 58.54
CA GLN A 37 32.47 -8.53 58.01
C GLN A 37 31.52 -8.69 56.79
N ARG A 38 32.09 -9.38 55.78
CA ARG A 38 31.56 -10.56 55.04
C ARG A 38 30.10 -10.51 54.54
N ARG A 39 29.92 -10.55 53.21
CA ARG A 39 29.35 -11.70 52.44
C ARG A 39 29.13 -11.32 50.97
N GLY A 40 29.14 -12.35 50.12
CA GLY A 40 29.37 -12.27 48.68
C GLY A 40 28.29 -11.54 47.87
N GLY A 41 28.66 -11.19 46.64
CA GLY A 41 27.79 -10.48 45.71
C GLY A 41 28.36 -10.37 44.31
N VAL A 42 28.15 -11.43 43.53
CA VAL A 42 27.92 -11.39 42.08
C VAL A 42 29.10 -10.92 41.22
N GLY A 43 29.83 -11.88 40.68
CA GLY A 43 30.71 -11.68 39.53
C GLY A 43 29.94 -11.00 38.40
N LYS A 44 30.40 -9.82 38.01
CA LYS A 44 29.94 -9.10 36.80
C LYS A 44 30.33 -9.92 35.59
N ASN A 45 29.47 -10.87 35.24
CA ASN A 45 29.51 -11.55 33.96
C ASN A 45 29.15 -10.49 32.90
N LYS A 46 30.15 -9.80 32.36
CA LYS A 46 30.04 -9.01 31.14
C LYS A 46 29.79 -9.98 29.99
N ASN A 47 28.60 -10.56 29.95
CA ASN A 47 28.02 -11.07 28.72
C ASN A 47 27.83 -9.85 27.82
N ARG A 48 28.89 -9.55 27.05
CA ARG A 48 28.77 -8.90 25.75
C ARG A 48 27.71 -9.71 25.00
N ARG A 49 26.44 -9.29 25.14
CA ARG A 49 25.42 -9.55 24.13
C ARG A 49 26.08 -9.09 22.84
N ARG A 50 26.57 -10.05 22.07
CA ARG A 50 26.85 -9.86 20.66
C ARG A 50 25.55 -9.28 20.14
N LYS A 51 25.54 -7.97 19.92
CA LYS A 51 24.49 -7.31 19.18
C LYS A 51 24.60 -8.01 17.83
N CYS A 52 23.72 -9.00 17.58
CA CYS A 52 23.57 -9.54 16.25
C CYS A 52 23.38 -8.30 15.40
N VAL A 53 24.37 -7.99 14.57
CA VAL A 53 24.21 -7.00 13.53
C VAL A 53 23.14 -7.64 12.68
N ASN A 54 21.89 -7.21 12.84
CA ASN A 54 20.84 -7.59 11.91
C ASN A 54 21.38 -7.13 10.56
N ILE A 55 21.82 -8.09 9.75
CA ILE A 55 22.30 -7.82 8.41
C ILE A 55 21.06 -7.37 7.66
N VAL A 56 20.90 -6.05 7.59
CA VAL A 56 19.83 -5.42 6.83
C VAL A 56 20.15 -5.67 5.38
N SER A 57 19.35 -6.52 4.74
CA SER A 57 19.49 -6.88 3.34
C SER A 57 18.16 -6.73 2.63
N VAL A 58 18.23 -6.31 1.37
CA VAL A 58 17.09 -6.27 0.47
C VAL A 58 17.34 -7.37 -0.55
N GLU A 59 16.43 -8.33 -0.62
CA GLU A 59 16.51 -9.48 -1.52
C GLU A 59 15.45 -9.34 -2.61
N PRO A 60 15.74 -9.68 -3.88
CA PRO A 60 14.72 -9.72 -4.91
C PRO A 60 13.69 -10.82 -4.61
N HIS A 61 12.41 -10.51 -4.81
CA HIS A 61 11.34 -11.51 -4.75
C HIS A 61 11.26 -12.27 -6.09
N ARG A 62 10.66 -13.47 -6.09
CA ARG A 62 10.19 -14.19 -7.30
C ARG A 62 9.48 -13.31 -8.35
N HIS A 63 8.77 -12.27 -7.92
CA HIS A 63 8.07 -11.33 -8.81
C HIS A 63 9.00 -10.17 -9.17
N GLU A 64 9.17 -9.92 -10.47
CA GLU A 64 10.02 -8.84 -10.98
C GLU A 64 9.59 -7.46 -10.44
N GLY A 65 10.55 -6.65 -9.99
CA GLY A 65 10.30 -5.31 -9.44
C GLY A 65 9.78 -5.27 -7.99
N VAL A 66 9.61 -6.43 -7.35
CA VAL A 66 9.25 -6.57 -5.94
C VAL A 66 10.42 -7.14 -5.15
N PHE A 67 10.62 -6.63 -3.95
CA PHE A 67 11.74 -7.02 -3.09
C PHE A 67 11.25 -7.35 -1.68
N ILE A 68 12.06 -8.09 -0.93
CA ILE A 68 11.83 -8.42 0.46
C ILE A 68 12.94 -7.76 1.27
N TYR A 69 12.55 -6.91 2.21
CA TYR A 69 13.45 -6.37 3.20
C TYR A 69 13.55 -7.37 4.37
N ARG A 70 14.76 -7.89 4.61
CA ARG A 70 15.07 -8.74 5.77
C ARG A 70 15.70 -7.88 6.86
N GLY A 71 15.00 -7.75 7.98
CA GLY A 71 15.40 -6.88 9.10
C GLY A 71 15.03 -7.47 10.45
N ALA A 72 14.51 -6.62 11.35
CA ALA A 72 13.90 -7.11 12.59
C ALA A 72 12.57 -7.83 12.33
N GLU A 73 11.83 -7.32 11.34
CA GLU A 73 10.62 -7.92 10.78
C GLU A 73 10.77 -7.88 9.26
N ASP A 74 10.34 -8.96 8.62
CA ASP A 74 10.38 -9.04 7.16
C ASP A 74 9.24 -8.22 6.58
N ALA A 75 9.55 -7.46 5.53
CA ALA A 75 8.58 -6.58 4.90
C ALA A 75 8.69 -6.64 3.38
N LEU A 76 7.54 -6.61 2.72
CA LEU A 76 7.46 -6.43 1.28
C LEU A 76 7.84 -4.99 0.93
N VAL A 77 8.73 -4.79 -0.03
CA VAL A 77 9.17 -3.46 -0.43
C VAL A 77 9.22 -3.30 -1.96
N THR A 78 9.02 -2.09 -2.45
CA THR A 78 9.19 -1.70 -3.86
C THR A 78 10.26 -0.61 -3.98
N LEU A 79 10.97 -0.57 -5.09
CA LEU A 79 11.97 0.47 -5.37
C LEU A 79 11.25 1.81 -5.61
N ASN A 80 11.58 2.84 -4.83
CA ASN A 80 10.91 4.12 -4.94
C ASN A 80 11.34 4.86 -6.21
N MET A 81 10.37 5.15 -7.09
CA MET A 81 10.64 5.95 -8.29
C MET A 81 10.89 7.44 -7.99
N VAL A 82 10.38 7.95 -6.86
CA VAL A 82 10.56 9.35 -6.43
C VAL A 82 11.21 9.39 -5.03
N PRO A 83 12.55 9.26 -4.95
CA PRO A 83 13.27 9.25 -3.68
C PRO A 83 12.98 10.48 -2.82
N GLY A 84 12.98 10.32 -1.49
CA GLY A 84 12.69 11.42 -0.57
C GLY A 84 11.21 11.63 -0.26
N HIS A 85 10.29 11.05 -1.05
CA HIS A 85 8.86 11.29 -0.94
C HIS A 85 8.06 10.03 -0.60
N SER A 86 7.27 10.06 0.49
CA SER A 86 6.26 9.04 0.82
C SER A 86 4.87 9.46 0.36
N VAL A 87 4.02 8.50 -0.03
CA VAL A 87 2.68 8.80 -0.55
C VAL A 87 1.65 8.90 0.57
N TYR A 88 1.65 7.96 1.50
CA TYR A 88 0.66 7.86 2.56
C TYR A 88 1.30 7.71 3.96
N GLY A 89 2.57 8.11 4.08
CA GLY A 89 3.33 8.04 5.33
C GLY A 89 3.94 6.67 5.63
N GLU A 90 4.08 5.82 4.62
CA GLU A 90 4.76 4.53 4.73
C GLU A 90 6.23 4.64 5.13
N ARG A 91 6.74 3.60 5.78
CA ARG A 91 8.16 3.48 6.10
C ARG A 91 8.97 3.38 4.80
N ARG A 92 10.11 4.06 4.79
CA ARG A 92 11.07 4.05 3.69
C ARG A 92 12.42 3.57 4.20
N VAL A 93 13.12 2.81 3.38
CA VAL A 93 14.41 2.22 3.69
C VAL A 93 15.38 2.67 2.60
N THR A 94 16.47 3.32 2.99
CA THR A 94 17.54 3.66 2.04
C THR A 94 18.67 2.64 2.19
N VAL A 95 19.00 1.96 1.10
CA VAL A 95 20.11 1.01 1.04
C VAL A 95 21.14 1.53 0.05
N THR A 96 22.41 1.39 0.37
CA THR A 96 23.50 1.73 -0.55
C THR A 96 24.07 0.45 -1.11
N GLU A 97 23.71 0.13 -2.36
CA GLU A 97 24.25 -1.03 -3.08
C GLU A 97 25.17 -0.53 -4.18
N GLY A 98 26.41 -1.06 -4.23
CA GLY A 98 27.38 -0.68 -5.27
C GLY A 98 27.73 0.82 -5.31
N GLY A 99 27.55 1.55 -4.20
CA GLY A 99 27.78 3.00 -4.13
C GLY A 99 26.60 3.87 -4.58
N VAL A 100 25.52 3.27 -5.10
CA VAL A 100 24.29 3.97 -5.47
C VAL A 100 23.30 3.90 -4.31
N LYS A 101 22.80 5.06 -3.87
CA LYS A 101 21.74 5.12 -2.86
C LYS A 101 20.40 4.83 -3.51
N GLN A 102 19.81 3.70 -3.18
CA GLN A 102 18.48 3.31 -3.59
C GLN A 102 17.53 3.45 -2.40
N GLU A 103 16.34 3.98 -2.66
CA GLU A 103 15.30 4.11 -1.64
C GLU A 103 14.18 3.12 -1.94
N TYR A 104 13.78 2.34 -0.95
CA TYR A 104 12.72 1.36 -1.00
C TYR A 104 11.55 1.82 -0.13
N ARG A 105 10.32 1.50 -0.55
CA ARG A 105 9.08 1.80 0.17
C ARG A 105 8.46 0.52 0.69
N THR A 106 8.07 0.51 1.97
CA THR A 106 7.35 -0.61 2.57
C THR A 106 5.93 -0.69 2.04
N TRP A 107 5.55 -1.86 1.52
CA TRP A 107 4.22 -2.13 0.99
C TRP A 107 3.42 -2.94 2.01
N ASN A 108 2.33 -2.35 2.51
CA ASN A 108 1.53 -2.95 3.57
C ASN A 108 0.44 -3.88 2.98
N PRO A 109 0.46 -5.20 3.28
CA PRO A 109 -0.53 -6.15 2.79
C PRO A 109 -1.93 -5.92 3.35
N PHE A 110 -2.08 -5.35 4.55
CA PHE A 110 -3.38 -5.01 5.15
C PHE A 110 -4.06 -3.79 4.51
N ARG A 111 -3.35 -3.06 3.64
CA ARG A 111 -3.91 -1.91 2.91
C ARG A 111 -3.99 -2.14 1.41
N SER A 112 -3.39 -3.21 0.90
CA SER A 112 -3.25 -3.45 -0.52
C SER A 112 -3.46 -4.92 -0.85
N LYS A 113 -4.56 -5.20 -1.54
CA LYS A 113 -4.97 -6.54 -1.93
C LYS A 113 -3.95 -7.22 -2.84
N LEU A 114 -3.25 -6.43 -3.66
CA LEU A 114 -2.16 -6.93 -4.50
C LEU A 114 -0.95 -7.36 -3.66
N ALA A 115 -0.58 -6.60 -2.61
CA ALA A 115 0.49 -7.03 -1.69
C ALA A 115 0.08 -8.28 -0.90
N ALA A 116 -1.18 -8.35 -0.45
CA ALA A 116 -1.72 -9.54 0.20
C ALA A 116 -1.66 -10.77 -0.73
N ALA A 117 -1.98 -10.61 -2.02
CA ALA A 117 -1.87 -11.70 -3.00
C ALA A 117 -0.41 -12.14 -3.23
N ILE A 118 0.52 -11.20 -3.31
CA ILE A 118 1.96 -11.48 -3.46
C ILE A 118 2.48 -12.31 -2.29
N LEU A 119 2.17 -11.90 -1.06
CA LEU A 119 2.56 -12.61 0.16
C LEU A 119 1.79 -13.92 0.34
N GLY A 120 0.53 -13.97 -0.08
CA GLY A 120 -0.32 -15.15 -0.01
C GLY A 120 0.08 -16.27 -0.98
N GLY A 121 1.01 -16.01 -1.90
CA GLY A 121 1.61 -17.05 -2.71
C GLY A 121 1.22 -17.06 -4.19
N VAL A 122 0.59 -16.00 -4.73
CA VAL A 122 0.17 -15.95 -6.15
C VAL A 122 1.31 -16.26 -7.13
N ASP A 123 1.12 -17.21 -8.06
CA ASP A 123 2.19 -17.73 -8.92
C ASP A 123 2.77 -16.66 -9.83
N GLN A 124 1.92 -15.91 -10.54
CA GLN A 124 2.32 -14.81 -11.41
C GLN A 124 1.36 -13.63 -11.32
N ILE A 125 1.88 -12.44 -10.99
CA ILE A 125 1.10 -11.20 -11.02
C ILE A 125 1.01 -10.57 -12.41
N HIS A 126 1.84 -11.01 -13.36
CA HIS A 126 1.98 -10.47 -14.72
C HIS A 126 2.32 -8.97 -14.85
N ILE A 127 2.33 -8.21 -13.76
CA ILE A 127 2.86 -6.85 -13.68
C ILE A 127 4.38 -6.93 -13.63
N LYS A 128 5.03 -6.58 -14.74
CA LYS A 128 6.49 -6.60 -14.88
C LYS A 128 7.02 -5.20 -15.19
N PRO A 129 8.32 -4.93 -14.96
CA PRO A 129 8.97 -3.74 -15.49
C PRO A 129 8.62 -3.52 -16.97
N LYS A 130 8.37 -2.26 -17.36
CA LYS A 130 7.98 -1.83 -18.72
C LYS A 130 6.59 -2.26 -19.19
N SER A 131 5.78 -2.91 -18.35
CA SER A 131 4.41 -3.30 -18.71
C SER A 131 3.47 -2.11 -18.70
N LYS A 132 2.42 -2.17 -19.53
CA LYS A 132 1.28 -1.25 -19.48
C LYS A 132 0.14 -1.86 -18.67
N VAL A 133 -0.23 -1.19 -17.59
CA VAL A 133 -1.25 -1.67 -16.63
C VAL A 133 -2.45 -0.74 -16.63
N LEU A 134 -3.65 -1.30 -16.76
CA LEU A 134 -4.91 -0.60 -16.50
C LEU A 134 -5.40 -0.98 -15.11
N TYR A 135 -5.44 0.00 -14.21
CA TYR A 135 -5.91 -0.15 -12.83
C TYR A 135 -7.33 0.41 -12.71
N LEU A 136 -8.30 -0.46 -12.45
CA LEU A 136 -9.70 -0.10 -12.24
C LEU A 136 -10.00 0.02 -10.75
N GLY A 137 -10.49 1.18 -10.30
CA GLY A 137 -10.73 1.45 -8.88
C GLY A 137 -9.48 1.89 -8.14
N ALA A 138 -8.78 2.89 -8.69
CA ALA A 138 -7.50 3.38 -8.16
C ALA A 138 -7.59 4.07 -6.78
N ALA A 139 -8.78 4.46 -6.34
CA ALA A 139 -9.05 5.22 -5.13
C ALA A 139 -8.08 6.41 -4.98
N SER A 140 -7.40 6.53 -3.85
CA SER A 140 -6.43 7.61 -3.59
C SER A 140 -5.02 7.34 -4.17
N GLY A 141 -4.82 6.24 -4.88
CA GLY A 141 -3.56 5.91 -5.54
C GLY A 141 -2.49 5.27 -4.63
N THR A 142 -2.85 4.76 -3.45
CA THR A 142 -1.92 4.08 -2.53
C THR A 142 -1.26 2.86 -3.19
N THR A 143 -2.06 1.88 -3.63
CA THR A 143 -1.56 0.69 -4.34
C THR A 143 -1.02 1.04 -5.72
N VAL A 144 -1.67 1.97 -6.44
CA VAL A 144 -1.22 2.43 -7.77
C VAL A 144 0.21 2.96 -7.71
N SER A 145 0.59 3.64 -6.63
CA SER A 145 1.96 4.12 -6.46
C SER A 145 3.00 3.00 -6.37
N HIS A 146 2.64 1.84 -5.81
CA HIS A 146 3.53 0.66 -5.77
C HIS A 146 3.55 -0.07 -7.12
N VAL A 147 2.40 -0.18 -7.80
CA VAL A 147 2.35 -0.72 -9.18
C VAL A 147 3.24 0.11 -10.10
N SER A 148 3.15 1.44 -9.99
CA SER A 148 4.01 2.39 -10.69
C SER A 148 5.50 2.18 -10.39
N ASP A 149 5.85 1.92 -9.14
CA ASP A 149 7.23 1.65 -8.73
C ASP A 149 7.75 0.34 -9.36
N ILE A 150 6.91 -0.70 -9.47
CA ILE A 150 7.25 -2.01 -10.07
C ILE A 150 7.48 -1.90 -11.58
N ILE A 151 6.59 -1.22 -12.30
CA ILE A 151 6.70 -1.11 -13.76
C ILE A 151 7.87 -0.19 -14.19
N GLY A 152 8.28 0.74 -13.33
CA GLY A 152 9.33 1.70 -13.61
C GLY A 152 8.94 2.82 -14.59
N PRO A 153 9.92 3.65 -15.00
CA PRO A 153 9.68 4.85 -15.82
C PRO A 153 9.29 4.54 -17.27
N ASP A 154 9.68 3.37 -17.79
CA ASP A 154 9.38 2.93 -19.17
C ASP A 154 7.97 2.32 -19.30
N GLY A 155 7.34 1.96 -18.17
CA GLY A 155 5.99 1.43 -18.14
C GLY A 155 4.93 2.54 -18.01
N LEU A 156 3.66 2.18 -18.14
CA LEU A 156 2.54 3.10 -17.89
C LEU A 156 1.48 2.46 -17.00
N VAL A 157 0.96 3.20 -16.03
CA VAL A 157 -0.27 2.85 -15.30
C VAL A 157 -1.38 3.81 -15.68
N TYR A 158 -2.44 3.30 -16.27
CA TYR A 158 -3.71 4.01 -16.44
C TYR A 158 -4.55 3.76 -15.19
N ALA A 159 -4.76 4.80 -14.37
CA ALA A 159 -5.46 4.68 -13.10
C ALA A 159 -6.87 5.26 -13.21
N VAL A 160 -7.89 4.40 -13.30
CA VAL A 160 -9.29 4.79 -13.44
C VAL A 160 -9.92 4.90 -12.06
N GLU A 161 -10.49 6.07 -11.76
CA GLU A 161 -11.22 6.33 -10.52
C GLU A 161 -12.46 7.19 -10.80
N PHE A 162 -13.60 6.83 -10.21
CA PHE A 162 -14.86 7.56 -10.40
C PHE A 162 -15.03 8.70 -9.38
N SER A 163 -14.53 8.51 -8.15
CA SER A 163 -14.71 9.49 -7.08
C SER A 163 -13.83 10.72 -7.30
N HIS A 164 -14.47 11.90 -7.38
CA HIS A 164 -13.76 13.18 -7.48
C HIS A 164 -12.87 13.46 -6.26
N ARG A 165 -13.28 13.03 -5.06
CA ARG A 165 -12.48 13.23 -3.83
C ARG A 165 -11.20 12.40 -3.89
N ALA A 166 -11.33 11.09 -4.14
CA ALA A 166 -10.19 10.20 -4.23
C ALA A 166 -9.32 10.55 -5.46
N GLY A 167 -9.96 10.98 -6.54
CA GLY A 167 -9.32 11.47 -7.75
C GLY A 167 -8.40 12.67 -7.54
N ARG A 168 -8.70 13.58 -6.61
CA ARG A 168 -7.78 14.69 -6.26
C ARG A 168 -6.47 14.16 -5.70
N ASP A 169 -6.55 13.17 -4.81
CA ASP A 169 -5.36 12.54 -4.22
C ASP A 169 -4.58 11.76 -5.29
N LEU A 170 -5.28 11.00 -6.14
CA LEU A 170 -4.69 10.28 -7.27
C LEU A 170 -3.93 11.22 -8.22
N VAL A 171 -4.53 12.37 -8.58
CA VAL A 171 -3.87 13.39 -9.41
C VAL A 171 -2.64 13.96 -8.71
N ASN A 172 -2.67 14.17 -7.40
CA ASN A 172 -1.49 14.62 -6.65
C ASN A 172 -0.36 13.59 -6.62
N VAL A 173 -0.68 12.29 -6.62
CA VAL A 173 0.31 11.22 -6.77
C VAL A 173 0.87 11.22 -8.20
N ALA A 174 0.01 11.35 -9.22
CA ALA A 174 0.40 11.37 -10.63
C ALA A 174 1.26 12.60 -10.99
N LYS A 175 1.06 13.76 -10.35
CA LYS A 175 1.94 14.93 -10.53
C LYS A 175 3.40 14.64 -10.21
N LYS A 176 3.66 13.72 -9.28
CA LYS A 176 5.02 13.34 -8.87
C LYS A 176 5.55 12.14 -9.64
N ARG A 177 4.67 11.30 -10.18
CA ARG A 177 5.00 10.06 -10.89
C ARG A 177 4.51 10.15 -12.34
N THR A 178 5.44 10.41 -13.25
CA THR A 178 5.15 10.68 -14.67
C THR A 178 4.60 9.49 -15.45
N ASN A 179 4.77 8.27 -14.95
CA ASN A 179 4.25 7.05 -15.55
C ASN A 179 2.80 6.71 -15.14
N ILE A 180 2.16 7.53 -14.28
CA ILE A 180 0.74 7.37 -13.90
C ILE A 180 -0.11 8.35 -14.68
N ILE A 181 -1.09 7.85 -15.42
CA ILE A 181 -2.11 8.64 -16.11
C ILE A 181 -3.43 8.49 -15.33
N PRO A 182 -3.85 9.53 -14.57
CA PRO A 182 -5.11 9.49 -13.83
C PRO A 182 -6.28 9.73 -14.78
N VAL A 183 -7.29 8.85 -14.73
CA VAL A 183 -8.52 8.93 -15.54
C VAL A 183 -9.70 9.02 -14.59
N LEU A 184 -10.31 10.21 -14.51
CA LEU A 184 -11.46 10.48 -13.63
C LEU A 184 -12.79 10.22 -14.35
N GLU A 185 -13.10 8.96 -14.55
CA GLU A 185 -14.31 8.51 -15.25
C GLU A 185 -14.89 7.22 -14.65
N ASP A 186 -16.15 6.92 -14.99
CA ASP A 186 -16.79 5.68 -14.56
C ASP A 186 -16.28 4.48 -15.36
N ALA A 187 -15.68 3.50 -14.67
CA ALA A 187 -15.16 2.27 -15.26
C ALA A 187 -16.22 1.45 -16.01
N ARG A 188 -17.51 1.64 -15.73
CA ARG A 188 -18.64 1.02 -16.44
C ARG A 188 -18.76 1.44 -17.91
N HIS A 189 -18.15 2.57 -18.28
CA HIS A 189 -18.29 3.18 -19.61
C HIS A 189 -16.93 3.39 -20.28
N PRO A 190 -16.22 2.31 -20.69
CA PRO A 190 -14.87 2.41 -21.25
C PRO A 190 -14.77 3.27 -22.52
N LEU A 191 -15.87 3.43 -23.26
CA LEU A 191 -15.91 4.27 -24.44
C LEU A 191 -15.65 5.76 -24.14
N LYS A 192 -15.95 6.25 -22.93
CA LYS A 192 -15.75 7.65 -22.55
C LYS A 192 -14.27 8.04 -22.49
N TYR A 193 -13.41 7.13 -22.05
CA TYR A 193 -11.97 7.35 -21.93
C TYR A 193 -11.15 6.55 -22.94
N ARG A 194 -11.81 6.01 -23.98
CA ARG A 194 -11.15 5.26 -25.06
C ARG A 194 -10.05 6.05 -25.75
N MET A 195 -10.17 7.37 -25.84
CA MET A 195 -9.16 8.21 -26.47
C MET A 195 -7.87 8.36 -25.64
N LEU A 196 -7.94 8.10 -24.33
CA LEU A 196 -6.82 8.28 -23.40
C LEU A 196 -6.00 6.99 -23.23
N ILE A 197 -6.65 5.84 -23.32
CA ILE A 197 -6.06 4.54 -22.96
C ILE A 197 -5.73 3.76 -24.23
N GLY A 198 -4.46 3.39 -24.39
CA GLY A 198 -3.99 2.49 -25.45
C GLY A 198 -4.19 1.02 -25.08
N MET A 199 -3.72 0.11 -25.95
CA MET A 199 -3.71 -1.31 -25.62
C MET A 199 -2.80 -1.58 -24.41
N VAL A 200 -3.32 -2.33 -23.43
CA VAL A 200 -2.64 -2.68 -22.19
C VAL A 200 -2.32 -4.17 -22.12
N ASP A 201 -1.35 -4.51 -21.27
CA ASP A 201 -0.86 -5.87 -21.10
C ASP A 201 -1.56 -6.58 -19.94
N VAL A 202 -1.89 -5.81 -18.90
CA VAL A 202 -2.50 -6.31 -17.67
C VAL A 202 -3.62 -5.38 -17.21
N ILE A 203 -4.75 -5.95 -16.80
CA ILE A 203 -5.78 -5.24 -16.03
C ILE A 203 -5.71 -5.67 -14.58
N PHE A 204 -5.67 -4.72 -13.65
CA PHE A 204 -5.91 -4.97 -12.22
C PHE A 204 -7.21 -4.29 -11.80
N ALA A 205 -8.16 -5.06 -11.27
CA ALA A 205 -9.48 -4.58 -10.90
C ALA A 205 -9.71 -4.72 -9.39
N ASP A 206 -9.81 -3.58 -8.71
CA ASP A 206 -10.11 -3.45 -7.27
C ASP A 206 -11.42 -2.66 -7.06
N VAL A 207 -12.41 -2.96 -7.90
CA VAL A 207 -13.71 -2.31 -7.89
C VAL A 207 -14.66 -3.12 -7.00
N ALA A 208 -15.19 -2.50 -5.94
CA ALA A 208 -16.19 -3.11 -5.07
C ALA A 208 -17.61 -2.81 -5.58
N GLN A 209 -18.03 -3.47 -6.66
CA GLN A 209 -19.38 -3.34 -7.23
C GLN A 209 -19.99 -4.73 -7.50
N PRO A 210 -21.32 -4.91 -7.43
CA PRO A 210 -21.97 -6.18 -7.76
C PRO A 210 -21.80 -6.62 -9.22
N ASP A 211 -21.65 -5.67 -10.15
CA ASP A 211 -21.44 -5.90 -11.58
C ASP A 211 -19.95 -5.92 -11.98
N GLN A 212 -19.06 -6.28 -11.04
CA GLN A 212 -17.60 -6.27 -11.23
C GLN A 212 -17.15 -7.07 -12.46
N SER A 213 -17.64 -8.30 -12.64
CA SER A 213 -17.30 -9.14 -13.80
C SER A 213 -17.60 -8.44 -15.13
N ARG A 214 -18.75 -7.76 -15.23
CA ARG A 214 -19.15 -7.02 -16.43
C ARG A 214 -18.24 -5.82 -16.69
N ILE A 215 -17.88 -5.08 -15.64
CA ILE A 215 -16.96 -3.94 -15.74
C ILE A 215 -15.60 -4.40 -16.27
N VAL A 216 -15.06 -5.49 -15.72
CA VAL A 216 -13.77 -6.04 -16.14
C VAL A 216 -13.85 -6.55 -17.58
N ALA A 217 -14.92 -7.25 -17.96
CA ALA A 217 -15.14 -7.74 -19.32
C ALA A 217 -15.16 -6.60 -20.36
N LEU A 218 -15.94 -5.55 -20.12
CA LEU A 218 -16.01 -4.41 -21.05
C LEU A 218 -14.66 -3.70 -21.22
N ASN A 219 -13.91 -3.55 -20.13
CA ASN A 219 -12.57 -2.97 -20.16
C ASN A 219 -11.57 -3.88 -20.88
N ALA A 220 -11.62 -5.19 -20.62
CA ALA A 220 -10.79 -6.17 -21.29
C ALA A 220 -11.04 -6.18 -22.80
N HIS A 221 -12.31 -6.15 -23.22
CA HIS A 221 -12.67 -6.10 -24.64
C HIS A 221 -12.19 -4.85 -25.35
N THR A 222 -12.09 -3.73 -24.64
CA THR A 222 -11.73 -2.44 -25.24
C THR A 222 -10.22 -2.21 -25.26
N PHE A 223 -9.50 -2.64 -24.21
CA PHE A 223 -8.10 -2.24 -23.99
C PHE A 223 -7.12 -3.40 -23.82
N LEU A 224 -7.56 -4.59 -23.39
CA LEU A 224 -6.64 -5.68 -23.10
C LEU A 224 -6.25 -6.40 -24.39
N ARG A 225 -4.95 -6.57 -24.61
CA ARG A 225 -4.44 -7.34 -25.76
C ARG A 225 -4.87 -8.81 -25.67
N ASN A 226 -5.01 -9.48 -26.81
CA ASN A 226 -5.22 -10.93 -26.83
C ASN A 226 -4.04 -11.63 -26.17
N GLY A 227 -4.30 -12.59 -25.27
CA GLY A 227 -3.28 -13.19 -24.42
C GLY A 227 -2.79 -12.30 -23.27
N GLY A 228 -3.38 -11.11 -23.10
CA GLY A 228 -3.15 -10.25 -21.94
C GLY A 228 -3.71 -10.85 -20.66
N HIS A 229 -3.26 -10.35 -19.52
CA HIS A 229 -3.62 -10.90 -18.22
C HIS A 229 -4.58 -9.99 -17.48
N PHE A 230 -5.38 -10.58 -16.60
CA PHE A 230 -6.22 -9.82 -15.68
C PHE A 230 -6.08 -10.37 -14.27
N LEU A 231 -6.20 -9.46 -13.31
CA LEU A 231 -6.24 -9.72 -11.89
C LEU A 231 -7.48 -9.03 -11.36
N ILE A 232 -8.39 -9.79 -10.77
CA ILE A 232 -9.63 -9.26 -10.19
C ILE A 232 -9.62 -9.58 -8.70
N SER A 233 -9.81 -8.57 -7.87
CA SER A 233 -10.02 -8.75 -6.43
C SER A 233 -11.51 -8.80 -6.13
N ILE A 234 -12.00 -9.98 -5.77
CA ILE A 234 -13.40 -10.26 -5.50
C ILE A 234 -13.63 -10.16 -4.00
N LYS A 235 -14.56 -9.30 -3.59
CA LYS A 235 -15.04 -9.19 -2.21
C LYS A 235 -16.45 -9.76 -2.14
N ALA A 236 -16.60 -10.93 -1.52
CA ALA A 236 -17.89 -11.64 -1.52
C ALA A 236 -19.03 -10.78 -0.96
N ASN A 237 -18.79 -10.13 0.19
CA ASN A 237 -19.76 -9.28 0.88
C ASN A 237 -20.25 -8.05 0.08
N CYS A 238 -19.51 -7.62 -0.96
CA CYS A 238 -19.94 -6.51 -1.81
C CYS A 238 -20.76 -6.96 -3.04
N ILE A 239 -20.70 -8.25 -3.37
CA ILE A 239 -21.44 -8.82 -4.50
C ILE A 239 -22.76 -9.38 -3.99
N ASP A 240 -22.69 -10.25 -2.97
CA ASP A 240 -23.86 -10.83 -2.33
C ASP A 240 -23.52 -11.12 -0.86
N SER A 241 -24.16 -10.39 0.05
CA SER A 241 -23.96 -10.54 1.49
C SER A 241 -24.77 -11.70 2.11
N THR A 242 -25.62 -12.37 1.32
CA THR A 242 -26.49 -13.45 1.79
C THR A 242 -25.94 -14.84 1.45
N ALA A 243 -25.15 -14.94 0.38
CA ALA A 243 -24.51 -16.17 -0.06
C ALA A 243 -23.16 -16.42 0.66
N SER A 244 -22.71 -17.67 0.66
CA SER A 244 -21.35 -18.01 1.13
C SER A 244 -20.29 -17.48 0.17
N ALA A 245 -19.11 -17.11 0.70
CA ALA A 245 -18.03 -16.54 -0.10
C ALA A 245 -17.60 -17.47 -1.25
N GLU A 246 -17.52 -18.78 -1.00
CA GLU A 246 -17.19 -19.79 -2.02
C GLU A 246 -18.20 -19.82 -3.18
N ALA A 247 -19.50 -19.70 -2.87
CA ALA A 247 -20.55 -19.69 -3.88
C ALA A 247 -20.47 -18.41 -4.75
N VAL A 248 -20.17 -17.27 -4.12
CA VAL A 248 -19.95 -16.00 -4.83
C VAL A 248 -18.73 -16.07 -5.73
N PHE A 249 -17.61 -16.61 -5.25
CA PHE A 249 -16.40 -16.77 -6.05
C PHE A 249 -16.64 -17.68 -7.26
N ALA A 250 -17.31 -18.82 -7.07
CA ALA A 250 -17.64 -19.74 -8.17
C ALA A 250 -18.58 -19.08 -9.21
N SER A 251 -19.53 -18.26 -8.75
CA SER A 251 -20.44 -17.51 -9.63
C SER A 251 -19.68 -16.47 -10.48
N GLU A 252 -18.79 -15.69 -9.87
CA GLU A 252 -17.98 -14.70 -10.60
C GLU A 252 -17.03 -15.35 -11.60
N VAL A 253 -16.37 -16.46 -11.23
CA VAL A 253 -15.52 -17.24 -12.12
C VAL A 253 -16.29 -17.70 -13.37
N ARG A 254 -17.55 -18.14 -13.21
CA ARG A 254 -18.40 -18.53 -14.35
C ARG A 254 -18.76 -17.33 -15.23
N LYS A 255 -19.07 -16.18 -14.65
CA LYS A 255 -19.35 -14.95 -15.42
C LYS A 255 -18.12 -14.51 -16.23
N LEU A 256 -16.93 -14.56 -15.64
CA LEU A 256 -15.68 -14.26 -16.36
C LEU A 256 -15.45 -15.21 -17.55
N GLN A 257 -15.69 -16.51 -17.34
CA GLN A 257 -15.55 -17.51 -18.41
C GLN A 257 -16.49 -17.25 -19.59
N GLN A 258 -17.73 -16.81 -19.32
CA GLN A 258 -18.69 -16.42 -20.37
C GLN A 258 -18.20 -15.24 -21.21
N GLU A 259 -17.38 -14.37 -20.63
CA GLU A 259 -16.81 -13.18 -21.27
C GLU A 259 -15.42 -13.42 -21.89
N ASN A 260 -15.07 -14.67 -22.22
CA ASN A 260 -13.76 -15.05 -22.79
C ASN A 260 -12.54 -14.69 -21.91
N LEU A 261 -12.76 -14.51 -20.61
CA LEU A 261 -11.71 -14.36 -19.61
C LEU A 261 -11.51 -15.72 -18.96
N LYS A 262 -10.36 -16.36 -19.19
CA LYS A 262 -10.08 -17.70 -18.66
C LYS A 262 -9.31 -17.57 -17.34
N PRO A 263 -9.90 -17.90 -16.18
CA PRO A 263 -9.20 -17.94 -14.91
C PRO A 263 -8.14 -19.04 -14.92
N GLN A 264 -6.98 -18.77 -14.34
CA GLN A 264 -5.86 -19.70 -14.22
C GLN A 264 -5.57 -20.04 -12.76
N GLU A 265 -5.67 -19.03 -11.89
CA GLU A 265 -5.33 -19.14 -10.48
C GLU A 265 -6.36 -18.38 -9.65
N GLN A 266 -6.68 -18.92 -8.49
CA GLN A 266 -7.52 -18.27 -7.48
C GLN A 266 -6.86 -18.44 -6.12
N LEU A 267 -6.72 -17.33 -5.39
CA LEU A 267 -6.11 -17.29 -4.08
C LEU A 267 -7.01 -16.50 -3.12
N THR A 268 -7.30 -17.06 -1.94
CA THR A 268 -7.95 -16.33 -0.86
C THR A 268 -6.93 -15.47 -0.12
N LEU A 269 -7.32 -14.27 0.32
CA LEU A 269 -6.40 -13.30 0.94
C LEU A 269 -6.31 -13.43 2.48
N GLU A 270 -6.75 -14.55 3.04
CA GLU A 270 -6.58 -14.82 4.47
C GLU A 270 -5.10 -15.06 4.78
N PRO A 271 -4.52 -14.42 5.82
CA PRO A 271 -5.16 -13.77 6.97
C PRO A 271 -5.34 -12.25 6.88
N TYR A 272 -5.01 -11.61 5.74
CA TYR A 272 -4.99 -10.13 5.63
C TYR A 272 -6.40 -9.53 5.47
N GLU A 273 -7.20 -10.12 4.58
CA GLU A 273 -8.57 -9.69 4.32
C GLU A 273 -9.51 -10.90 4.32
N ARG A 274 -10.56 -10.85 5.15
CA ARG A 274 -11.60 -11.90 5.23
C ARG A 274 -12.56 -11.79 4.06
N ASP A 275 -13.06 -12.91 3.55
CA ASP A 275 -14.02 -12.98 2.44
C ASP A 275 -13.55 -12.29 1.14
N HIS A 276 -12.23 -12.21 0.95
CA HIS A 276 -11.61 -11.69 -0.27
C HIS A 276 -10.84 -12.79 -0.99
N ALA A 277 -10.97 -12.80 -2.31
CA ALA A 277 -10.17 -13.64 -3.19
C ALA A 277 -9.60 -12.81 -4.34
N VAL A 278 -8.41 -13.17 -4.80
CA VAL A 278 -7.83 -12.67 -6.05
C VAL A 278 -7.89 -13.79 -7.07
N VAL A 279 -8.45 -13.48 -8.23
CA VAL A 279 -8.46 -14.39 -9.38
C VAL A 279 -7.55 -13.80 -10.45
N VAL A 280 -6.61 -14.62 -10.93
CA VAL A 280 -5.71 -14.28 -12.02
C VAL A 280 -6.09 -15.11 -13.24
N GLY A 281 -6.08 -14.50 -14.41
CA GLY A 281 -6.39 -15.20 -15.65
C GLY A 281 -5.87 -14.52 -16.91
N VAL A 282 -6.20 -15.13 -18.04
CA VAL A 282 -5.81 -14.69 -19.39
C VAL A 282 -7.05 -14.32 -20.19
N TYR A 283 -6.98 -13.19 -20.88
CA TYR A 283 -7.99 -12.77 -21.83
C TYR A 283 -7.72 -13.37 -23.21
N ARG A 284 -8.71 -14.07 -23.78
CA ARG A 284 -8.63 -14.72 -25.10
C ARG A 284 -7.30 -15.45 -25.29
N PRO A 285 -7.06 -16.55 -24.55
CA PRO A 285 -5.81 -17.29 -24.64
C PRO A 285 -5.57 -17.72 -26.08
N ILE A 286 -4.42 -17.33 -26.62
CA ILE A 286 -4.01 -17.75 -27.96
C ILE A 286 -3.80 -19.26 -27.89
N PRO A 287 -4.40 -20.06 -28.79
CA PRO A 287 -4.11 -21.49 -28.85
C PRO A 287 -2.60 -21.66 -28.98
N LYS A 288 -1.98 -22.46 -28.10
CA LYS A 288 -0.58 -22.83 -28.31
C LYS A 288 -0.52 -23.45 -29.69
N SER A 289 0.19 -22.83 -30.63
CA SER A 289 0.52 -23.45 -31.91
C SER A 289 1.19 -24.77 -31.55
N GLY A 290 0.50 -25.88 -31.80
CA GLY A 290 1.04 -27.20 -31.52
C GLY A 290 2.39 -27.29 -32.19
N SER A 291 3.45 -27.49 -31.40
CA SER A 291 4.71 -27.98 -31.93
C SER A 291 4.40 -29.35 -32.54
N LYS A 292 4.19 -29.37 -33.86
CA LYS A 292 4.40 -30.55 -34.67
C LYS A 292 5.88 -30.64 -34.98
#